data_AF-A0A7V9EZJ9-F1
#
_entry.id   AF-A0A7V9EZJ9-F1
#
_cell.length_a   1.000
_cell.length_b   1.000
_cell.length_c   1.000
_cell.angle_alpha   90.00
_cell.angle_beta   90.00
_cell.angle_gamma   90.00
#
_symmetry.space_group_name_H-M   'P 1'
#
loop_
_entity.id
_entity.type
_entity.pdbx_description
1 polymer ?
#
loop_
_entity_poly.entity_id
_entity_poly.type
_entity_poly.pdbx_seq_one_letter_code
_entity_poly.pdbx_strand_id
1 'polypeptide(L)' 'MSLERHDIQEENVGAYLLGALTGVEERAFERHLEECPVCSDEVFRLRPAADALPRSVTPISP' A
#
# COMPACT_ATOMS: atom_id res chain seq x y z
N MET A 1 7.42 -9.51 15.30
CA MET A 1 6.33 -10.13 14.51
C MET A 1 6.87 -11.35 13.77
N SER A 2 6.03 -12.35 13.44
CA SER A 2 6.47 -13.53 12.65
C SER A 2 6.78 -13.13 11.20
N LEU A 3 7.83 -13.70 10.60
CA LEU A 3 8.32 -13.38 9.25
C LEU A 3 7.24 -13.53 8.18
N GLU A 4 6.45 -14.61 8.22
CA GLU A 4 5.35 -14.86 7.27
C GLU A 4 4.26 -13.77 7.28
N ARG A 5 4.09 -13.06 8.41
CA ARG A 5 3.13 -11.96 8.51
C ARG A 5 3.69 -10.67 7.92
N HIS A 6 5.00 -10.50 7.86
CA HIS A 6 5.63 -9.36 7.21
C HIS A 6 5.54 -9.49 5.69
N ASP A 7 5.83 -10.68 5.14
CA ASP A 7 5.82 -10.92 3.68
C ASP A 7 4.44 -10.62 3.06
N ILE A 8 3.35 -11.05 3.72
CA ILE A 8 1.98 -10.74 3.30
C ILE A 8 1.70 -9.21 3.34
N GLN A 9 2.35 -8.47 4.24
CA GLN A 9 2.14 -7.02 4.35
C GLN A 9 2.99 -6.25 3.34
N GLU A 10 4.20 -6.71 3.03
CA GLU A 10 5.03 -6.15 1.95
C GLU A 10 4.25 -6.16 0.61
N GLU A 11 3.59 -7.28 0.29
CA GLU A 11 2.75 -7.40 -0.91
C GLU A 11 1.56 -6.41 -0.94
N ASN A 12 1.11 -5.94 0.23
CA ASN A 12 -0.03 -5.03 0.36
C ASN A 12 0.34 -3.54 0.14
N VAL A 13 1.62 -3.16 0.09
CA VAL A 13 2.03 -1.75 -0.05
C VAL A 13 1.42 -1.12 -1.32
N GLY A 14 1.52 -1.81 -2.46
CA GLY A 14 0.95 -1.33 -3.72
C GLY A 14 -0.57 -1.26 -3.69
N ALA A 15 -1.23 -2.31 -3.17
CA ALA A 15 -2.69 -2.35 -3.06
C ALA A 15 -3.23 -1.27 -2.11
N TYR A 16 -2.53 -0.99 -1.00
CA TYR A 16 -2.84 0.09 -0.07
C TYR A 16 -2.75 1.46 -0.75
N LEU A 17 -1.64 1.74 -1.44
CA LEU A 17 -1.43 3.02 -2.13
C LEU A 17 -2.47 3.30 -3.23
N LEU A 18 -3.03 2.26 -3.84
CA LEU A 18 -4.03 2.36 -4.89
C LEU A 18 -5.47 2.27 -4.37
N GLY A 19 -5.68 2.14 -3.05
CA GLY A 19 -7.01 1.99 -2.46
C GLY A 19 -7.73 0.70 -2.85
N ALA A 20 -6.97 -0.36 -3.15
CA ALA A 20 -7.48 -1.65 -3.62
C ALA A 20 -7.72 -2.67 -2.49
N LEU A 21 -7.31 -2.35 -1.26
CA LEU A 21 -7.56 -3.19 -0.08
C LEU A 21 -9.02 -3.12 0.36
N THR A 22 -9.55 -4.24 0.87
CA THR A 22 -10.80 -4.21 1.63
C THR A 22 -10.58 -3.46 2.95
N GLY A 23 -11.66 -2.94 3.56
CA GLY A 23 -11.53 -2.23 4.82
C GLY A 23 -10.96 -3.06 5.98
N VAL A 24 -11.04 -4.40 5.93
CA VAL A 24 -10.39 -5.27 6.93
C VAL A 24 -8.87 -5.34 6.69
N GLU A 25 -8.47 -5.48 5.43
CA GLU A 25 -7.06 -5.53 5.03
C GLU A 25 -6.37 -4.19 5.27
N GLU A 26 -7.03 -3.08 4.93
CA GLU A 26 -6.53 -1.72 5.16
C GLU A 26 -6.20 -1.49 6.64
N ARG A 27 -7.16 -1.76 7.55
CA ARG A 27 -6.93 -1.62 9.00
C ARG A 27 -5.86 -2.55 9.54
N ALA A 28 -5.68 -3.73 8.93
CA ALA A 28 -4.62 -4.64 9.32
C ALA A 28 -3.24 -4.11 8.89
N PHE A 29 -3.17 -3.53 7.70
CA PHE A 29 -1.97 -2.93 7.14
C PHE A 29 -1.59 -1.63 7.85
N GLU A 30 -2.54 -0.76 8.18
CA GLU A 30 -2.28 0.47 8.96
C GLU A 30 -1.67 0.15 10.33
N ARG A 31 -2.21 -0.85 11.05
CA ARG A 31 -1.61 -1.33 12.30
C ARG A 31 -0.20 -1.88 12.09
N HIS A 32 0.08 -2.50 10.95
CA HIS A 32 1.42 -2.97 10.63
C HIS A 32 2.39 -1.80 10.39
N LEU A 33 1.95 -0.72 9.73
CA LEU A 33 2.77 0.47 9.49
C LEU A 33 3.21 1.15 10.80
N GLU A 34 2.40 1.11 11.85
CA GLU A 34 2.78 1.61 13.18
C GLU A 34 3.99 0.88 13.79
N GLU A 35 4.21 -0.37 13.40
CA GLU A 35 5.24 -1.25 13.98
C GLU A 35 6.41 -1.56 13.02
N CYS A 36 6.23 -1.34 11.72
CA CYS A 36 7.19 -1.72 10.68
C CYS A 36 7.75 -0.49 9.94
N PRO A 37 9.02 -0.10 10.22
CA PRO A 37 9.64 1.02 9.53
C PRO A 37 9.96 0.71 8.06
N VAL A 38 10.14 -0.57 7.70
CA VAL A 38 10.44 -1.00 6.31
C VAL A 38 9.24 -0.72 5.40
N CYS A 39 8.06 -1.20 5.77
CA CYS A 39 6.84 -0.96 5.00
C CYS A 39 6.43 0.52 5.02
N SER A 40 6.68 1.24 6.13
CA SER A 40 6.46 2.68 6.19
C SER A 40 7.36 3.47 5.23
N ASP A 41 8.65 3.12 5.16
CA ASP A 41 9.58 3.71 4.19
C ASP A 41 9.17 3.37 2.75
N GLU A 42 8.72 2.15 2.50
CA GLU A 42 8.27 1.73 1.18
C GLU A 42 7.02 2.49 0.71
N VAL A 43 6.01 2.66 1.58
CA VAL A 43 4.85 3.52 1.32
C VAL A 43 5.29 4.94 0.98
N PHE A 44 6.23 5.49 1.77
CA PHE A 44 6.77 6.83 1.51
C PHE A 44 7.47 6.92 0.15
N ARG A 45 8.33 5.95 -0.20
CA ARG A 45 9.06 5.91 -1.47
C ARG A 45 8.14 5.71 -2.68
N LEU A 46 7.07 4.94 -2.55
CA LEU A 46 6.16 4.59 -3.65
C LEU A 46 4.99 5.58 -3.82
N ARG A 47 4.67 6.40 -2.82
CA ARG A 47 3.58 7.40 -2.90
C ARG A 47 3.67 8.29 -4.15
N PRO A 48 4.83 8.88 -4.53
CA PRO A 48 4.91 9.72 -5.73
C PRO A 48 4.59 8.97 -7.02
N ALA A 49 4.94 7.67 -7.09
CA ALA A 49 4.61 6.82 -8.24
C ALA A 49 3.09 6.54 -8.27
N ALA A 50 2.49 6.19 -7.13
CA ALA A 50 1.04 5.98 -7.03
C ALA A 50 0.25 7.23 -7.44
N ASP A 51 0.68 8.42 -7.01
CA ASP A 51 0.05 9.71 -7.36
C ASP A 51 0.21 10.06 -8.87
N ALA A 52 1.21 9.50 -9.54
CA ALA A 52 1.45 9.70 -10.96
C ALA A 52 0.61 8.76 -11.85
N LEU A 53 0.24 7.57 -11.37
CA LEU A 53 -0.47 6.55 -12.16
C LEU A 53 -1.79 7.04 -12.77
N PRO A 54 -2.66 7.81 -12.08
CA PRO A 54 -3.89 8.32 -12.71
C PRO A 54 -3.63 9.20 -13.94
N ARG A 55 -2.43 9.77 -14.07
CA ARG A 55 -2.02 10.63 -15.20
C ARG A 55 -1.32 9.86 -16.32
N SER A 56 -0.97 8.59 -16.12
CA SER A 56 -0.29 7.76 -17.13
C SER A 56 -1.25 7.03 -18.07
N VAL A 57 -2.55 7.05 -17.76
CA VAL A 57 -3.61 6.40 -18.52
C VAL A 57 -4.57 7.43 -19.11
N THR A 58 -5.20 7.10 -20.23
CA THR A 58 -6.31 7.90 -20.77
C THR A 58 -7.51 7.78 -19.81
N PRO A 59 -8.01 8.88 -19.22
CA PRO A 59 -9.16 8.82 -18.32
C PRO A 59 -10.42 8.35 -19.08
N ILE A 60 -11.16 7.41 -18.50
CA ILE A 60 -12.48 7.01 -18.98
C ILE A 60 -13.50 7.61 -18.01
N SER A 61 -14.39 8.47 -18.52
CA SER A 61 -15.59 8.88 -17.78
C SER A 61 -16.62 7.76 -17.82
N PRO A 62 -17.33 7.49 -16.71
CA PRO A 62 -18.41 6.50 -16.66
C PRO A 62 -19.58 6.86 -17.58
#